data_AF-A0A2M8JEB7-F1
#
_entry.id   AF-A0A2M8JEB7-F1
#
_cell.length_a   1.000
_cell.length_b   1.000
_cell.length_c   1.000
_cell.angle_alpha   90.00
_cell.angle_beta   90.00
_cell.angle_gamma   90.00
#
_symmetry.space_group_name_H-M   'P 1'
#
loop_
_entity.id
_entity.type
_entity.pdbx_description
1 polymer ?
#
loop_
_entity_poly.entity_id
_entity_poly.type
_entity_poly.pdbx_seq_one_letter_code
_entity_poly.pdbx_strand_id
1 'polypeptide(L)'
;MNTKLPLTLVLLLSGCLLSAQVVKDTVSKPVDSVALKEIELQKVAKEKTLTPVEAAAIKKAADQKQKEAEKMKAAAEKEAKKLEKEQRKLEKEQKRFEKEQKRIASAEKSLIKSKEKLVKERKRLEKMQSKLEKSKRKGKISEIDIEKENIKISKQQIKIKEIQEDIDKTEKKVNKLRN
;
A
#
# COMPACT_ATOMS: atom_id res chain seq x y z
N MET A 1 0.78 -13.42 -24.91
CA MET A 1 -0.48 -12.74 -25.27
C MET A 1 -0.61 -11.52 -24.37
N ASN A 2 -0.51 -10.34 -24.97
CA ASN A 2 -0.43 -9.06 -24.25
C ASN A 2 -1.84 -8.53 -23.99
N THR A 3 -2.30 -8.56 -22.75
CA THR A 3 -3.61 -8.02 -22.35
C THR A 3 -3.48 -6.53 -22.04
N LYS A 4 -3.65 -5.70 -23.06
CA LYS A 4 -3.97 -4.28 -22.90
C LYS A 4 -5.46 -4.10 -23.19
N LEU A 5 -6.27 -3.93 -22.15
CA LEU A 5 -7.66 -3.51 -22.29
C LEU A 5 -8.02 -2.46 -21.23
N PRO A 6 -7.70 -1.17 -21.43
CA PRO A 6 -8.28 -0.11 -20.63
C PRO A 6 -9.18 0.81 -21.48
N LEU A 7 -10.15 1.42 -20.81
CA LEU A 7 -10.65 2.76 -21.14
C LEU A 7 -11.77 2.94 -22.20
N THR A 8 -12.47 1.90 -22.66
CA THR A 8 -13.64 2.08 -23.55
C THR A 8 -15.00 1.98 -22.85
N LEU A 9 -15.08 1.38 -21.65
CA LEU A 9 -16.37 1.16 -20.97
C LEU A 9 -16.88 2.36 -20.16
N VAL A 10 -16.02 3.34 -19.85
CA VAL A 10 -16.37 4.50 -19.00
C VAL A 10 -16.99 5.67 -19.80
N LEU A 11 -16.87 5.67 -21.14
CA LEU A 11 -17.34 6.79 -21.98
C LEU A 11 -18.83 6.72 -22.38
N LEU A 12 -19.50 5.59 -22.19
CA LEU A 12 -20.88 5.37 -22.68
C LEU A 12 -22.00 5.81 -21.72
N LEU A 13 -21.70 6.22 -20.48
CA LEU A 13 -22.74 6.60 -19.50
C LEU A 13 -23.07 8.10 -19.44
N SER A 14 -22.40 8.97 -20.22
CA SER A 14 -22.55 10.43 -20.11
C SER A 14 -23.53 11.07 -21.11
N GLY A 15 -24.30 10.29 -21.87
CA GLY A 15 -24.94 10.77 -23.11
C GLY A 15 -26.46 11.05 -23.11
N CYS A 16 -27.23 10.82 -22.04
CA CYS A 16 -28.70 10.92 -22.11
C CYS A 16 -29.31 11.90 -21.11
N LEU A 17 -29.19 13.19 -21.40
CA LEU A 17 -30.11 14.22 -20.89
C LEU A 17 -30.23 15.31 -21.96
N LEU A 18 -31.33 15.31 -22.72
CA LEU A 18 -31.95 16.47 -23.36
C LEU A 18 -33.12 16.01 -24.25
N SER A 19 -34.35 16.21 -23.80
CA SER A 19 -35.52 16.34 -24.67
C SER A 19 -36.50 17.25 -23.94
N ALA A 20 -36.61 18.48 -24.45
CA ALA A 20 -37.46 19.55 -23.95
C ALA A 20 -38.52 19.91 -25.01
N GLN A 21 -39.67 20.41 -24.53
CA GLN A 21 -40.76 21.11 -25.24
C GLN A 21 -41.68 20.20 -26.10
N VAL A 22 -42.98 20.43 -26.28
CA VAL A 22 -43.77 21.65 -26.48
C VAL A 22 -45.24 21.37 -26.12
N VAL A 23 -45.89 22.33 -25.45
CA VAL A 23 -47.34 22.42 -25.19
C VAL A 23 -48.08 22.89 -26.46
N LYS A 24 -49.26 22.33 -26.74
CA LYS A 24 -50.24 22.92 -27.66
C LYS A 24 -51.58 23.06 -26.96
N ASP A 25 -51.95 24.31 -26.69
CA ASP A 25 -53.31 24.75 -26.39
C ASP A 25 -54.18 24.68 -27.65
N THR A 26 -55.39 24.16 -27.51
CA THR A 26 -56.51 24.51 -28.40
C THR A 26 -57.74 24.81 -27.56
N VAL A 27 -58.20 26.04 -27.72
CA VAL A 27 -59.32 26.71 -27.09
C VAL A 27 -60.66 26.16 -27.60
N SER A 28 -61.61 25.93 -26.69
CA SER A 28 -63.04 25.95 -26.97
C SER A 28 -63.76 26.66 -25.81
N LYS A 29 -64.42 27.78 -26.09
CA LYS A 29 -65.34 28.51 -25.19
C LYS A 29 -66.80 28.17 -25.59
N PRO A 30 -67.83 28.64 -24.87
CA PRO A 30 -68.11 28.50 -23.44
C PRO A 30 -69.55 27.97 -23.23
N VAL A 31 -69.82 27.23 -22.16
CA VAL A 31 -71.21 27.07 -21.68
C VAL A 31 -71.21 27.36 -20.19
N ASP A 32 -71.90 28.45 -19.85
CA ASP A 32 -72.28 28.81 -18.50
C ASP A 32 -73.03 27.66 -17.83
N SER A 33 -72.53 27.23 -16.69
CA SER A 33 -73.30 26.50 -15.69
C SER A 33 -72.68 26.78 -14.34
N VAL A 34 -72.82 28.05 -13.94
CA VAL A 34 -72.65 28.55 -12.56
C VAL A 34 -73.44 27.71 -11.53
N ALA A 35 -74.34 26.81 -11.97
CA ALA A 35 -75.06 25.84 -11.16
C ALA A 35 -74.27 24.57 -10.74
N LEU A 36 -73.09 24.29 -11.32
CA LEU A 36 -72.24 23.17 -10.84
C LEU A 36 -71.25 23.61 -9.73
N LYS A 37 -71.04 24.91 -9.56
CA LYS A 37 -70.11 25.47 -8.57
C LYS A 37 -70.63 25.44 -7.13
N GLU A 38 -71.94 25.40 -6.92
CA GLU A 38 -72.51 25.31 -5.55
C GLU A 38 -72.51 23.89 -4.99
N ILE A 39 -72.57 22.85 -5.83
CA ILE A 39 -72.48 21.45 -5.38
C ILE A 39 -71.01 21.02 -5.17
N GLU A 40 -70.05 21.62 -5.88
CA GLU A 40 -68.63 21.36 -5.63
C GLU A 40 -68.03 22.17 -4.48
N LEU A 41 -68.55 23.37 -4.18
CA LEU A 41 -68.06 24.16 -3.03
C LEU A 41 -68.50 23.58 -1.66
N GLN A 42 -69.51 22.72 -1.60
CA GLN A 42 -69.80 21.92 -0.40
C GLN A 42 -69.00 20.60 -0.29
N LYS A 43 -68.21 20.24 -1.30
CA LYS A 43 -67.23 19.13 -1.20
C LYS A 43 -65.81 19.58 -0.84
N VAL A 44 -65.53 20.89 -0.86
CA VAL A 44 -64.20 21.45 -0.55
C VAL A 44 -64.09 21.95 0.90
N ALA A 45 -65.18 21.95 1.68
CA ALA A 45 -65.18 22.34 3.09
C ALA A 45 -65.27 21.14 4.07
N LYS A 46 -64.71 19.97 3.72
CA LYS A 46 -64.27 19.00 4.75
C LYS A 46 -62.84 19.35 5.16
N GLU A 47 -62.81 20.34 6.03
CA GLU A 47 -61.99 20.38 7.23
C GLU A 47 -61.24 19.05 7.47
N LYS A 48 -59.90 19.15 7.37
CA LYS A 48 -58.92 18.13 7.74
C LYS A 48 -59.38 17.33 8.95
N THR A 49 -59.62 16.05 8.75
CA THR A 49 -59.29 15.05 9.77
C THR A 49 -58.75 13.85 9.03
N LEU A 50 -57.41 13.83 8.83
CA LEU A 50 -56.72 12.56 9.03
C LEU A 50 -57.29 12.04 10.34
N THR A 51 -57.99 10.92 10.30
CA THR A 51 -58.39 10.29 11.55
C THR A 51 -57.11 10.20 12.41
N PRO A 52 -57.17 10.42 13.73
CA PRO A 52 -55.98 10.29 14.58
C PRO A 52 -55.25 8.95 14.36
N VAL A 53 -55.99 7.95 13.85
CA VAL A 53 -55.52 6.64 13.38
C VAL A 53 -54.63 6.71 12.12
N GLU A 54 -55.01 7.41 11.06
CA GLU A 54 -54.22 7.52 9.81
C GLU A 54 -52.98 8.41 9.99
N ALA A 55 -53.09 9.53 10.72
CA ALA A 55 -51.94 10.36 11.07
C ALA A 55 -50.95 9.59 11.98
N ALA A 56 -51.44 8.77 12.90
CA ALA A 56 -50.61 7.91 13.73
C ALA A 56 -49.97 6.76 12.93
N ALA A 57 -50.67 6.19 11.94
CA ALA A 57 -50.13 5.15 11.07
C ALA A 57 -49.00 5.69 10.17
N ILE A 58 -49.16 6.88 9.60
CA ILE A 58 -48.12 7.55 8.80
C ILE A 58 -46.90 7.90 9.66
N LYS A 59 -47.11 8.41 10.89
CA LYS A 59 -46.01 8.67 11.83
C LYS A 59 -45.27 7.38 12.22
N LYS A 60 -45.98 6.29 12.54
CA LYS A 60 -45.37 4.99 12.85
C LYS A 60 -44.57 4.42 11.66
N ALA A 61 -45.08 4.54 10.44
CA ALA A 61 -44.38 4.09 9.23
C ALA A 61 -43.14 4.96 8.93
N ALA A 62 -43.21 6.27 9.15
CA ALA A 62 -42.06 7.17 9.05
C ALA A 62 -40.99 6.85 10.12
N ASP A 63 -41.40 6.64 11.37
CA ASP A 63 -40.50 6.27 12.48
C ASP A 63 -39.83 4.91 12.24
N GLN A 64 -40.54 3.93 11.68
CA GLN A 64 -39.98 2.63 11.31
C GLN A 64 -38.94 2.77 10.19
N LYS A 65 -39.26 3.50 9.12
CA LYS A 65 -38.30 3.77 8.03
C LYS A 65 -37.08 4.54 8.51
N GLN A 66 -37.25 5.50 9.42
CA GLN A 66 -36.14 6.25 10.01
C GLN A 66 -35.24 5.34 10.87
N LYS A 67 -35.83 4.45 11.68
CA LYS A 67 -35.08 3.45 12.46
C LYS A 67 -34.34 2.45 11.59
N GLU A 68 -34.93 2.01 10.47
CA GLU A 68 -34.26 1.11 9.52
C GLU A 68 -33.11 1.81 8.81
N ALA A 69 -33.31 3.05 8.35
CA ALA A 69 -32.25 3.86 7.74
C ALA A 69 -31.10 4.13 8.72
N GLU A 70 -31.40 4.39 10.00
CA GLU A 70 -30.40 4.56 11.06
C GLU A 70 -29.62 3.27 11.32
N LYS A 71 -30.30 2.11 11.37
CA LYS A 71 -29.63 0.80 11.50
C LYS A 71 -28.73 0.49 10.30
N MET A 72 -29.18 0.78 9.08
CA MET A 72 -28.37 0.59 7.87
C MET A 72 -27.14 1.51 7.86
N LYS A 73 -27.30 2.79 8.24
CA LYS A 73 -26.17 3.72 8.38
C LYS A 73 -25.19 3.26 9.45
N ALA A 74 -25.69 2.81 10.61
CA ALA A 74 -24.84 2.29 11.68
C ALA A 74 -24.11 0.99 11.28
N ALA A 75 -24.74 0.14 10.48
CA ALA A 75 -24.11 -1.06 9.93
C ALA A 75 -23.00 -0.71 8.92
N ALA A 76 -23.29 0.20 7.98
CA ALA A 76 -22.33 0.68 7.00
C ALA A 76 -21.13 1.39 7.65
N GLU A 77 -21.36 2.21 8.69
CA GLU A 77 -20.29 2.85 9.45
C GLU A 77 -19.42 1.83 10.19
N LYS A 78 -20.02 0.78 10.77
CA LYS A 78 -19.28 -0.32 11.40
C LYS A 78 -18.43 -1.08 10.39
N GLU A 79 -18.95 -1.32 9.19
CA GLU A 79 -18.22 -1.99 8.11
C GLU A 79 -17.06 -1.12 7.61
N ALA A 80 -17.31 0.17 7.36
CA ALA A 80 -16.26 1.13 7.00
C ALA A 80 -15.16 1.21 8.06
N LYS A 81 -15.52 1.25 9.36
CA LYS A 81 -14.57 1.21 10.48
C LYS A 81 -13.77 -0.10 10.55
N LYS A 82 -14.35 -1.24 10.14
CA LYS A 82 -13.62 -2.52 10.06
C LYS A 82 -12.62 -2.51 8.91
N LEU A 83 -13.05 -2.08 7.72
CA LEU A 83 -12.19 -1.96 6.55
C LEU A 83 -11.02 -1.00 6.79
N GLU A 84 -11.26 0.16 7.40
CA GLU A 84 -10.20 1.11 7.76
C GLU A 84 -9.18 0.49 8.72
N LYS A 85 -9.66 -0.27 9.74
CA LYS A 85 -8.78 -0.98 10.67
C LYS A 85 -7.94 -2.05 9.96
N GLU A 86 -8.52 -2.78 9.02
CA GLU A 86 -7.83 -3.79 8.23
C GLU A 86 -6.78 -3.16 7.31
N GLN A 87 -7.13 -2.09 6.59
CA GLN A 87 -6.19 -1.32 5.78
C GLN A 87 -5.02 -0.81 6.63
N ARG A 88 -5.29 -0.26 7.81
CA ARG A 88 -4.25 0.21 8.73
C ARG A 88 -3.37 -0.92 9.27
N LYS A 89 -3.90 -2.13 9.46
CA LYS A 89 -3.10 -3.30 9.84
C LYS A 89 -2.19 -3.74 8.70
N LEU A 90 -2.74 -3.84 7.48
CA LEU A 90 -1.98 -4.19 6.27
C LEU A 90 -0.86 -3.19 6.01
N GLU A 91 -1.12 -1.88 6.11
CA GLU A 91 -0.11 -0.84 5.93
C GLU A 91 1.03 -0.98 6.97
N LYS A 92 0.69 -1.26 8.23
CA LYS A 92 1.69 -1.49 9.29
C LYS A 92 2.52 -2.74 9.01
N GLU A 93 1.91 -3.80 8.53
CA GLU A 93 2.58 -5.05 8.17
C GLU A 93 3.52 -4.85 6.99
N GLN A 94 3.07 -4.19 5.91
CA GLN A 94 3.89 -3.80 4.77
C GLN A 94 5.10 -2.95 5.21
N LYS A 95 4.88 -1.95 6.08
CA LYS A 95 5.98 -1.13 6.62
C LYS A 95 6.97 -1.94 7.47
N ARG A 96 6.52 -2.96 8.20
CA ARG A 96 7.39 -3.85 8.97
C ARG A 96 8.22 -4.72 8.04
N PHE A 97 7.57 -5.34 7.06
CA PHE A 97 8.22 -6.16 6.04
C PHE A 97 9.27 -5.37 5.25
N GLU A 98 8.95 -4.15 4.80
CA GLU A 98 9.90 -3.30 4.07
C GLU A 98 11.12 -2.95 4.93
N LYS A 99 10.93 -2.66 6.23
CA LYS A 99 12.03 -2.40 7.16
C LYS A 99 12.92 -3.62 7.35
N GLU A 100 12.33 -4.81 7.43
CA GLU A 100 13.05 -6.07 7.54
C GLU A 100 13.87 -6.37 6.28
N GLN A 101 13.27 -6.24 5.10
CA GLN A 101 13.96 -6.35 3.82
C GLN A 101 15.13 -5.37 3.71
N LYS A 102 14.96 -4.11 4.13
CA LYS A 102 16.06 -3.13 4.17
C LYS A 102 17.19 -3.55 5.11
N ARG A 103 16.86 -4.14 6.27
CA ARG A 103 17.87 -4.65 7.22
C ARG A 103 18.65 -5.81 6.61
N ILE A 104 17.96 -6.77 5.99
CA ILE A 104 18.59 -7.90 5.29
C ILE A 104 19.51 -7.39 4.18
N ALA A 105 19.00 -6.55 3.27
CA ALA A 105 19.76 -6.03 2.14
C ALA A 105 21.01 -5.22 2.58
N SER A 106 20.88 -4.42 3.65
CA SER A 106 22.03 -3.67 4.20
C SER A 106 23.09 -4.58 4.81
N ALA A 107 22.67 -5.65 5.51
CA ALA A 107 23.58 -6.63 6.08
C ALA A 107 24.30 -7.44 4.99
N GLU A 108 23.58 -7.86 3.94
CA GLU A 108 24.13 -8.54 2.77
C GLU A 108 25.15 -7.67 2.03
N LYS A 109 24.84 -6.38 1.83
CA LYS A 109 25.77 -5.43 1.21
C LYS A 109 27.05 -5.29 2.03
N SER A 110 26.95 -5.27 3.35
CA SER A 110 28.12 -5.24 4.24
C SER A 110 28.96 -6.51 4.10
N LEU A 111 28.30 -7.68 4.07
CA LEU A 111 28.96 -8.98 3.87
C LEU A 111 29.74 -9.02 2.55
N ILE A 112 29.13 -8.58 1.44
CA ILE A 112 29.79 -8.52 0.13
C ILE A 112 31.04 -7.65 0.20
N LYS A 113 30.96 -6.46 0.78
CA LYS A 113 32.11 -5.57 0.95
C LYS A 113 33.23 -6.21 1.77
N SER A 114 32.91 -6.94 2.83
CA SER A 114 33.92 -7.64 3.63
C SER A 114 34.58 -8.78 2.83
N LYS A 115 33.81 -9.55 2.04
CA LYS A 115 34.36 -10.57 1.12
C LYS A 115 35.27 -9.96 0.06
N GLU A 116 34.91 -8.82 -0.51
CA GLU A 116 35.79 -8.10 -1.46
C GLU A 116 37.10 -7.64 -0.81
N LYS A 117 37.03 -7.11 0.42
CA LYS A 117 38.23 -6.76 1.19
C LYS A 117 39.11 -7.98 1.43
N LEU A 118 38.53 -9.12 1.81
CA LEU A 118 39.26 -10.39 1.98
C LEU A 118 40.02 -10.78 0.71
N VAL A 119 39.38 -10.71 -0.45
CA VAL A 119 40.02 -11.03 -1.75
C VAL A 119 41.20 -10.09 -2.02
N LYS A 120 41.05 -8.78 -1.76
CA LYS A 120 42.12 -7.80 -1.94
C LYS A 120 43.32 -8.08 -1.03
N GLU A 121 43.06 -8.39 0.25
CA GLU A 121 44.12 -8.69 1.21
C GLU A 121 44.82 -10.02 0.91
N ARG A 122 44.09 -11.05 0.44
CA ARG A 122 44.69 -12.30 -0.05
C ARG A 122 45.61 -12.07 -1.26
N LYS A 123 45.17 -11.27 -2.25
CA LYS A 123 46.03 -10.87 -3.39
C LYS A 123 47.27 -10.08 -2.95
N ARG A 124 47.15 -9.26 -1.91
CA ARG A 124 48.29 -8.54 -1.34
C ARG A 124 49.29 -9.50 -0.70
N LEU A 125 48.80 -10.45 0.09
CA LEU A 125 49.62 -11.49 0.71
C LEU A 125 50.40 -12.29 -0.34
N GLU A 126 49.71 -12.75 -1.39
CA GLU A 126 50.31 -13.48 -2.50
C GLU A 126 51.44 -12.69 -3.19
N LYS A 127 51.21 -11.39 -3.44
CA LYS A 127 52.24 -10.50 -4.00
C LYS A 127 53.45 -10.35 -3.07
N MET A 128 53.23 -10.26 -1.76
CA MET A 128 54.32 -10.18 -0.77
C MET A 128 55.15 -11.46 -0.75
N GLN A 129 54.49 -12.62 -0.70
CA GLN A 129 55.15 -13.94 -0.75
C GLN A 129 55.94 -14.12 -2.05
N SER A 130 55.34 -13.80 -3.20
CA SER A 130 56.02 -13.88 -4.51
C SER A 130 57.23 -12.96 -4.60
N LYS A 131 57.15 -11.73 -4.06
CA LYS A 131 58.30 -10.81 -4.01
C LYS A 131 59.43 -11.37 -3.14
N LEU A 132 59.10 -11.88 -1.96
CA LEU A 132 60.08 -12.47 -1.05
C LEU A 132 60.77 -13.67 -1.69
N GLU A 133 60.02 -14.60 -2.28
CA GLU A 133 60.58 -15.76 -2.98
C GLU A 133 61.49 -15.35 -4.14
N LYS A 134 61.08 -14.36 -4.96
CA LYS A 134 61.92 -13.85 -6.05
C LYS A 134 63.22 -13.24 -5.53
N SER A 135 63.18 -12.50 -4.42
CA SER A 135 64.38 -11.92 -3.82
C SER A 135 65.31 -12.99 -3.23
N LYS A 136 64.75 -14.01 -2.56
CA LYS A 136 65.48 -15.19 -2.07
C LYS A 136 66.18 -15.94 -3.20
N ARG A 137 65.46 -16.27 -4.28
CA ARG A 137 66.00 -16.97 -5.46
C ARG A 137 67.13 -16.21 -6.13
N LYS A 138 67.07 -14.87 -6.14
CA LYS A 138 68.10 -14.02 -6.74
C LYS A 138 69.29 -13.76 -5.80
N GLY A 139 69.25 -14.23 -4.55
CA GLY A 139 70.28 -13.92 -3.54
C GLY A 139 70.39 -12.44 -3.19
N LYS A 140 69.34 -11.64 -3.44
CA LYS A 140 69.36 -10.17 -3.32
C LYS A 140 68.95 -9.65 -1.93
N ILE A 141 68.80 -10.54 -0.95
CA ILE A 141 68.22 -10.20 0.35
C ILE A 141 68.99 -10.90 1.47
N SER A 142 69.23 -10.17 2.56
CA SER A 142 69.88 -10.72 3.76
C SER A 142 68.91 -11.57 4.58
N GLU A 143 69.43 -12.45 5.45
CA GLU A 143 68.61 -13.24 6.38
C GLU A 143 67.76 -12.36 7.30
N ILE A 144 68.34 -11.25 7.78
CA ILE A 144 67.64 -10.28 8.62
C ILE A 144 66.45 -9.67 7.87
N ASP A 145 66.63 -9.32 6.60
CA ASP A 145 65.56 -8.73 5.80
C ASP A 145 64.50 -9.76 5.38
N ILE A 146 64.89 -11.02 5.19
CA ILE A 146 63.95 -12.13 5.03
C ILE A 146 63.04 -12.22 6.26
N GLU A 147 63.60 -12.16 7.46
CA GLU A 147 62.83 -12.27 8.69
C GLU A 147 61.88 -11.08 8.88
N LYS A 148 62.33 -9.86 8.57
CA LYS A 148 61.46 -8.67 8.55
C LYS A 148 60.28 -8.83 7.59
N GLU A 149 60.50 -9.36 6.38
CA GLU A 149 59.42 -9.62 5.43
C GLU A 149 58.50 -10.75 5.89
N ASN A 150 59.03 -11.82 6.49
CA ASN A 150 58.23 -12.88 7.12
C ASN A 150 57.30 -12.30 8.20
N ILE A 151 57.80 -11.42 9.07
CA ILE A 151 56.98 -10.75 10.10
C ILE A 151 55.85 -9.94 9.44
N LYS A 152 56.12 -9.20 8.36
CA LYS A 152 55.09 -8.45 7.63
C LYS A 152 54.05 -9.39 7.00
N ILE A 153 54.48 -10.51 6.43
CA ILE A 153 53.60 -11.54 5.88
C ILE A 153 52.71 -12.13 6.98
N SER A 154 53.27 -12.47 8.13
CA SER A 154 52.52 -12.99 9.28
C SER A 154 51.49 -11.98 9.80
N LYS A 155 51.84 -10.70 9.93
CA LYS A 155 50.88 -9.63 10.27
C LYS A 155 49.74 -9.55 9.25
N GLN A 156 50.06 -9.67 7.96
CA GLN A 156 49.06 -9.67 6.89
C GLN A 156 48.14 -10.90 6.95
N GLN A 157 48.66 -12.07 7.32
CA GLN A 157 47.86 -13.28 7.54
C GLN A 157 46.91 -13.14 8.73
N ILE A 158 47.36 -12.53 9.84
CA ILE A 158 46.51 -12.24 11.01
C ILE A 158 45.36 -11.33 10.58
N LYS A 159 45.63 -10.24 9.86
CA LYS A 159 44.59 -9.33 9.34
C LYS A 159 43.56 -10.06 8.46
N ILE A 160 44.01 -11.01 7.64
CA ILE A 160 43.12 -11.83 6.81
C ILE A 160 42.21 -12.73 7.67
N LYS A 161 42.75 -13.31 8.76
CA LYS A 161 41.97 -14.12 9.71
C LYS A 161 40.92 -13.27 10.43
N GLU A 162 41.28 -12.08 10.91
CA GLU A 162 40.33 -11.15 11.54
C GLU A 162 39.17 -10.81 10.60
N ILE A 163 39.47 -10.49 9.34
CA ILE A 163 38.44 -10.23 8.32
C ILE A 163 37.55 -11.46 8.09
N GLN A 164 38.12 -12.66 8.07
CA GLN A 164 37.36 -13.90 7.92
C GLN A 164 36.41 -14.13 9.10
N GLU A 165 36.87 -13.91 10.34
CA GLU A 165 36.02 -14.03 11.52
C GLU A 165 34.86 -13.02 11.50
N ASP A 166 35.12 -11.79 11.07
CA ASP A 166 34.08 -10.76 10.93
C ASP A 166 33.07 -11.09 9.83
N ILE A 167 33.52 -11.69 8.73
CA ILE A 167 32.66 -12.26 7.69
C ILE A 167 31.77 -13.34 8.30
N ASP A 168 32.34 -14.32 8.99
CA ASP A 168 31.59 -15.44 9.57
C ASP A 168 30.54 -14.96 10.60
N LYS A 169 30.90 -13.97 11.43
CA LYS A 169 29.96 -13.31 12.36
C LYS A 169 28.83 -12.61 11.59
N THR A 170 29.15 -11.94 10.49
CA THR A 170 28.17 -11.24 9.66
C THR A 170 27.26 -12.21 8.91
N GLU A 171 27.79 -13.31 8.37
CA GLU A 171 27.01 -14.37 7.75
C GLU A 171 26.01 -14.98 8.71
N LYS A 172 26.44 -15.28 9.95
CA LYS A 172 25.54 -15.74 11.01
C LYS A 172 24.43 -14.74 11.29
N LYS A 173 24.72 -13.44 11.31
CA LYS A 173 23.70 -12.39 11.49
C LYS A 173 22.73 -12.32 10.30
N VAL A 174 23.23 -12.38 9.07
CA VAL A 174 22.40 -12.36 7.86
C VAL A 174 21.48 -13.58 7.82
N ASN A 175 22.00 -14.77 8.12
CA ASN A 175 21.18 -15.99 8.15
C ASN A 175 20.09 -15.94 9.23
N LYS A 176 20.37 -15.34 10.39
CA LYS A 176 19.35 -15.07 11.43
C LYS A 176 18.31 -14.02 11.06
N LEU A 177 18.59 -13.15 10.08
CA LEU A 177 17.63 -12.17 9.60
C LEU A 177 16.78 -12.72 8.45
N ARG A 178 17.24 -13.80 7.78
CA ARG A 178 16.53 -14.46 6.69
C ARG A 178 15.59 -15.57 7.18
N ASN A 179 15.92 -16.20 8.32
CA ASN A 179 15.16 -17.27 8.97
C ASN A 179 14.41 -16.72 10.18
#